data_AF-A0A6I2YAT0-F1
#
_entry.id   AF-A0A6I2YAT0-F1
#
_cell.length_a   1.000
_cell.length_b   1.000
_cell.length_c   1.000
_cell.angle_alpha   90.00
_cell.angle_beta   90.00
_cell.angle_gamma   90.00
#
_symmetry.space_group_name_H-M   'P 1'
#
loop_
_entity.id
_entity.type
_entity.pdbx_description
1 polymer ?
#
loop_
_entity_poly.entity_id
_entity_poly.type
_entity_poly.pdbx_seq_one_letter_code
_entity_poly.pdbx_strand_id
1 'polypeptide(L)'
;MSSRSFADPAGGPAVLTDRHGADVAAMEARAIAVLNAVPETAWDGAPPVPIEWIATEMFDLHIKDHRDLEGLTGMTLPEGKSLSGLLLPDQGMILVNADEVAKWPNRRRFTIAHELGHWVMHRDNMSYLRSRSADPAIPQITAEGESLALVRLPIAEAEANAFAAALLLPAALLRPAADACDCNATTLVEAFASTYGAMQRRLITLGYDLEDKTTN
;
A
#
# COMPACT_ATOMS: atom_id res chain seq x y z
N MET A 1 9.62 1.82 28.69
CA MET A 1 9.57 0.80 27.63
C MET A 1 8.14 0.78 27.14
N SER A 2 7.91 1.26 25.92
CA SER A 2 6.56 1.28 25.31
C SER A 2 6.04 -0.16 25.20
N SER A 3 4.78 -0.36 25.57
CA SER A 3 4.10 -1.66 25.60
C SER A 3 3.24 -1.92 24.36
N ARG A 4 3.31 -1.07 23.33
CA ARG A 4 2.53 -1.24 22.11
C ARG A 4 3.13 -2.32 21.23
N SER A 5 2.27 -3.23 20.79
CA SER A 5 2.58 -4.28 19.84
C SER A 5 1.52 -4.26 18.75
N PHE A 6 1.96 -4.22 17.50
CA PHE A 6 1.09 -4.37 16.32
C PHE A 6 1.10 -5.80 15.77
N ALA A 7 1.59 -6.78 16.54
CA ALA A 7 1.48 -8.18 16.17
C ALA A 7 0.02 -8.57 15.89
N ASP A 8 -0.23 -9.30 14.80
CA ASP A 8 -1.58 -9.77 14.49
C ASP A 8 -2.06 -10.73 15.59
N PRO A 9 -3.18 -10.43 16.29
CA PRO A 9 -3.72 -11.32 17.31
C PRO A 9 -4.10 -12.71 16.77
N ALA A 10 -4.34 -12.85 15.46
CA ALA A 10 -4.62 -14.13 14.81
C ALA A 10 -3.35 -14.92 14.42
N GLY A 11 -2.15 -14.38 14.70
CA GLY A 11 -0.88 -15.02 14.36
C GLY A 11 -0.40 -14.75 12.93
N GLY A 12 -1.13 -13.96 12.13
CA GLY A 12 -0.74 -13.51 10.80
C GLY A 12 -1.90 -13.46 9.80
N PRO A 13 -1.62 -13.08 8.54
CA PRO A 13 -2.62 -13.03 7.49
C PRO A 13 -3.13 -14.45 7.14
N ALA A 14 -4.40 -14.54 6.73
CA ALA A 14 -4.98 -15.80 6.27
C ALA A 14 -4.40 -16.22 4.90
N VAL A 15 -4.06 -15.23 4.06
CA VAL A 15 -3.34 -15.45 2.79
C VAL A 15 -1.85 -15.26 3.04
N LEU A 16 -1.10 -16.37 3.05
CA LEU A 16 0.36 -16.35 3.29
C LEU A 16 1.18 -15.99 2.04
N THR A 17 0.70 -16.38 0.86
CA THR A 17 1.30 -16.06 -0.43
C THR A 17 0.21 -15.59 -1.36
N ASP A 18 0.40 -14.43 -2.00
CA ASP A 18 -0.62 -13.89 -2.90
C ASP A 18 -0.59 -14.57 -4.27
N ARG A 19 -1.55 -14.21 -5.13
CA ARG A 19 -1.65 -14.75 -6.50
C ARG A 19 -0.45 -14.40 -7.40
N HIS A 20 0.34 -13.40 -7.02
CA HIS A 20 1.53 -12.95 -7.75
C HIS A 20 2.80 -13.68 -7.26
N GLY A 21 2.75 -14.31 -6.09
CA GLY A 21 3.84 -15.07 -5.49
C GLY A 21 4.58 -14.31 -4.38
N ALA A 22 4.06 -13.17 -3.92
CA ALA A 22 4.63 -12.43 -2.80
C ALA A 22 4.37 -13.14 -1.48
N ASP A 23 5.39 -13.23 -0.62
CA ASP A 23 5.27 -13.76 0.75
C ASP A 23 4.61 -12.70 1.65
N VAL A 24 3.28 -12.73 1.70
CA VAL A 24 2.46 -11.77 2.43
C VAL A 24 2.77 -11.80 3.92
N ALA A 25 3.02 -12.97 4.50
CA ALA A 25 3.35 -13.11 5.91
C ALA A 25 4.70 -12.44 6.24
N ALA A 26 5.69 -12.58 5.36
CA ALA A 26 6.96 -11.86 5.50
C ALA A 26 6.78 -10.34 5.37
N MET A 27 5.93 -9.88 4.45
CA MET A 27 5.63 -8.44 4.29
C MET A 27 4.92 -7.88 5.51
N GLU A 28 4.00 -8.64 6.09
CA GLU A 28 3.30 -8.32 7.33
C GLU A 28 4.27 -8.16 8.50
N ALA A 29 5.19 -9.12 8.68
CA ALA A 29 6.20 -9.05 9.74
C ALA A 29 7.11 -7.81 9.60
N ARG A 30 7.48 -7.45 8.37
CA ARG A 30 8.27 -6.23 8.10
C ARG A 30 7.49 -4.96 8.42
N ALA A 31 6.23 -4.87 8.00
CA ALA A 31 5.37 -3.73 8.30
C ALA A 31 5.17 -3.57 9.82
N ILE A 32 4.93 -4.66 10.55
CA ILE A 32 4.81 -4.68 12.01
C ILE A 32 6.10 -4.19 12.68
N ALA A 33 7.27 -4.60 12.18
CA ALA A 33 8.55 -4.12 12.70
C ALA A 33 8.70 -2.60 12.55
N VAL A 34 8.26 -2.02 11.42
CA VAL A 34 8.23 -0.56 11.22
C VAL A 34 7.27 0.10 12.22
N LEU A 35 6.04 -0.40 12.34
CA LEU A 35 5.02 0.17 13.24
C LEU A 35 5.46 0.16 14.71
N ASN A 36 6.06 -0.94 15.16
CA ASN A 36 6.57 -1.07 16.54
C ASN A 36 7.76 -0.13 16.82
N ALA A 37 8.46 0.33 15.78
CA ALA A 37 9.57 1.27 15.91
C ALA A 37 9.12 2.74 15.88
N VAL A 38 7.85 3.04 15.55
CA VAL A 38 7.33 4.40 15.58
C VAL A 38 7.23 4.89 17.03
N PRO A 39 7.86 6.02 17.39
CA PRO A 39 7.78 6.57 18.74
C PRO A 39 6.36 7.01 19.10
N GLU A 40 5.95 6.81 20.35
CA GLU A 40 4.63 7.26 20.85
C GLU A 40 4.44 8.78 20.74
N THR A 41 5.52 9.55 20.76
CA THR A 41 5.50 11.01 20.56
C THR A 41 5.15 11.41 19.13
N ALA A 42 5.35 10.51 18.17
CA ALA A 42 5.03 10.72 16.76
C ALA A 42 3.68 10.10 16.38
N TRP A 43 3.29 9.00 17.05
CA TRP A 43 2.05 8.30 16.76
C TRP A 43 1.44 7.64 18.00
N ASP A 44 0.16 7.91 18.24
CA ASP A 44 -0.60 7.33 19.34
C ASP A 44 -1.14 5.91 19.04
N GLY A 45 -0.73 5.28 17.94
CA GLY A 45 -1.15 3.93 17.58
C GLY A 45 -2.60 3.80 17.11
N ALA A 46 -3.34 4.91 16.94
CA ALA A 46 -4.66 4.91 16.32
C ALA A 46 -4.55 5.24 14.82
N PRO A 47 -5.39 4.64 13.96
CA PRO A 47 -5.43 5.07 12.56
C PRO A 47 -5.87 6.54 12.45
N PRO A 48 -5.39 7.28 11.44
CA PRO A 48 -4.51 6.83 10.36
C PRO A 48 -3.03 6.74 10.76
N VAL A 49 -2.32 5.73 10.24
CA VAL A 49 -0.85 5.61 10.37
C VAL A 49 -0.15 6.84 9.75
N PRO A 50 0.84 7.47 10.40
CA PRO A 50 1.47 8.70 9.91
C PRO A 50 2.57 8.40 8.88
N ILE A 51 2.16 7.91 7.71
CA ILE A 51 3.08 7.38 6.70
C ILE A 51 4.14 8.38 6.21
N GLU A 52 3.79 9.66 6.09
CA GLU A 52 4.76 10.69 5.70
C GLU A 52 5.84 10.85 6.75
N TRP A 53 5.45 10.94 8.03
CA TRP A 53 6.38 11.04 9.14
C TRP A 53 7.29 9.81 9.21
N ILE A 54 6.74 8.62 9.00
CA ILE A 54 7.54 7.38 8.96
C ILE A 54 8.58 7.49 7.85
N ALA A 55 8.17 7.82 6.62
CA ALA A 55 9.09 7.93 5.50
C ALA A 55 10.14 9.03 5.70
N THR A 56 9.77 10.22 6.18
CA THR A 56 10.70 11.35 6.34
C THR A 56 11.60 11.19 7.55
N GLU A 57 11.07 10.84 8.72
CA GLU A 57 11.83 10.89 9.97
C GLU A 57 12.52 9.57 10.32
N MET A 58 11.92 8.41 9.98
CA MET A 58 12.54 7.12 10.29
C MET A 58 13.44 6.61 9.17
N PHE A 59 13.14 6.99 7.92
CA PHE A 59 13.85 6.49 6.74
C PHE A 59 14.62 7.56 5.97
N ASP A 60 14.57 8.82 6.43
CA ASP A 60 15.28 9.96 5.82
C ASP A 60 14.92 10.15 4.32
N LEU A 61 13.64 9.96 4.00
CA LEU A 61 13.13 10.12 2.63
C LEU A 61 12.42 11.47 2.45
N HIS A 62 12.76 12.19 1.39
CA HIS A 62 12.01 13.35 0.93
C HIS A 62 10.78 12.93 0.12
N ILE A 63 9.66 13.62 0.30
CA ILE A 63 8.44 13.38 -0.48
C ILE A 63 8.10 14.62 -1.28
N LYS A 64 7.88 14.48 -2.59
CA LYS A 64 7.46 15.58 -3.46
C LYS A 64 6.35 15.16 -4.41
N ASP A 65 5.36 16.02 -4.56
CA ASP A 65 4.36 15.85 -5.61
C ASP A 65 4.93 16.31 -6.95
N HIS A 66 4.71 15.54 -8.02
CA HIS A 66 5.22 15.80 -9.36
C HIS A 66 4.15 15.47 -10.42
N ARG A 67 4.01 16.32 -11.44
CA ARG A 67 2.96 16.16 -12.47
C ARG A 67 3.38 15.25 -13.63
N ASP A 68 4.67 15.21 -13.95
CA ASP A 68 5.19 14.44 -15.09
C ASP A 68 6.21 13.39 -14.63
N LEU A 69 5.73 12.30 -14.02
CA LEU A 69 6.60 11.19 -13.63
C LEU A 69 7.11 10.40 -14.83
N GLU A 70 6.31 10.29 -15.89
CA GLU A 70 6.66 9.54 -17.10
C GLU A 70 7.86 10.15 -17.81
N GLY A 71 7.84 11.47 -18.02
CA GLY A 71 8.94 12.23 -18.60
C GLY A 71 10.25 12.08 -17.84
N LEU A 72 10.21 11.96 -16.51
CA LEU A 72 11.41 11.71 -15.69
C LEU A 72 11.99 10.31 -15.90
N THR A 73 11.16 9.32 -16.20
CA THR A 73 11.61 7.94 -16.43
C THR A 73 12.01 7.66 -17.88
N GLY A 74 11.67 8.57 -18.81
CA GLY A 74 11.83 8.37 -20.25
C GLY A 74 10.94 7.24 -20.80
N MET A 75 9.93 6.81 -20.05
CA MET A 75 9.01 5.75 -20.47
C MET A 75 7.76 6.35 -21.09
N THR A 76 7.32 5.76 -22.20
CA THR A 76 5.96 5.95 -22.70
C THR A 76 5.09 4.85 -22.13
N LEU A 77 4.10 5.20 -21.30
CA LEU A 77 3.11 4.24 -20.85
C LEU A 77 1.98 4.08 -21.90
N PRO A 78 1.28 2.93 -21.92
CA PRO A 78 0.10 2.76 -22.75
C PRO A 78 -0.95 3.84 -22.46
N GLU A 79 -1.76 4.18 -23.45
CA GLU A 79 -2.81 5.18 -23.32
C GLU A 79 -3.74 4.87 -22.12
N GLY A 80 -3.99 5.89 -21.28
CA GLY A 80 -4.79 5.74 -20.06
C GLY A 80 -4.06 5.12 -18.86
N LYS A 81 -2.74 4.92 -18.93
CA LYS A 81 -1.90 4.55 -17.79
C LYS A 81 -1.10 5.76 -17.31
N SER A 82 -0.80 5.77 -16.02
CA SER A 82 0.14 6.70 -15.41
C SER A 82 0.98 5.98 -14.35
N LEU A 83 2.09 6.60 -13.93
CA LEU A 83 2.77 6.23 -12.70
C LEU A 83 2.08 6.91 -11.53
N SER A 84 1.86 6.17 -10.44
CA SER A 84 1.32 6.73 -9.20
C SER A 84 2.43 7.34 -8.35
N GLY A 85 3.62 6.74 -8.38
CA GLY A 85 4.80 7.18 -7.65
C GLY A 85 6.08 6.76 -8.34
N LEU A 86 7.20 7.29 -7.84
CA LEU A 86 8.54 6.92 -8.26
C LEU A 86 9.51 7.08 -7.09
N LEU A 87 10.17 5.99 -6.71
CA LEU A 87 11.31 6.03 -5.79
C LEU A 87 12.61 6.37 -6.53
N LEU A 88 13.35 7.33 -6.00
CA LEU A 88 14.69 7.73 -6.43
C LEU A 88 15.69 7.46 -5.29
N PRO A 89 16.23 6.23 -5.16
CA PRO A 89 16.99 5.84 -3.98
C PRO A 89 18.27 6.63 -3.78
N ASP A 90 18.99 6.92 -4.87
CA ASP A 90 20.23 7.70 -4.84
C ASP A 90 20.03 9.13 -4.32
N GLN A 91 18.78 9.61 -4.35
CA GLN A 91 18.39 10.95 -3.88
C GLN A 91 17.62 10.90 -2.56
N GLY A 92 17.37 9.71 -2.00
CA GLY A 92 16.52 9.53 -0.82
C GLY A 92 15.14 10.18 -1.03
N MET A 93 14.50 9.97 -2.18
CA MET A 93 13.30 10.74 -2.54
C MET A 93 12.19 9.87 -3.13
N ILE A 94 10.97 10.09 -2.65
CA ILE A 94 9.72 9.58 -3.22
C ILE A 94 9.04 10.72 -3.97
N LEU A 95 8.76 10.50 -5.25
CA LEU A 95 7.88 11.36 -6.02
C LEU A 95 6.48 10.75 -6.07
N VAL A 96 5.45 11.58 -5.93
CA VAL A 96 4.05 11.16 -6.00
C VAL A 96 3.33 11.91 -7.10
N ASN A 97 2.47 11.24 -7.86
CA ASN A 97 1.74 11.86 -8.96
C ASN A 97 0.74 12.91 -8.45
N ALA A 98 1.05 14.19 -8.70
CA ALA A 98 0.25 15.31 -8.21
C ALA A 98 -1.19 15.32 -8.77
N ASP A 99 -1.38 14.89 -10.01
CA ASP A 99 -2.70 14.88 -10.64
C ASP A 99 -3.57 13.73 -10.08
N GLU A 100 -2.96 12.59 -9.76
CA GLU A 100 -3.65 11.49 -9.06
C GLU A 100 -4.08 11.91 -7.65
N VAL A 101 -3.20 12.59 -6.91
CA VAL A 101 -3.48 13.11 -5.56
C VAL A 101 -4.60 14.13 -5.58
N ALA A 102 -4.61 15.05 -6.54
CA ALA A 102 -5.66 16.06 -6.68
C ALA A 102 -7.05 15.42 -6.89
N LYS A 103 -7.10 14.28 -7.59
CA LYS A 103 -8.35 13.56 -7.87
C LYS A 103 -8.74 12.59 -6.75
N TRP A 104 -7.77 11.96 -6.11
CA TRP A 104 -7.96 10.92 -5.10
C TRP A 104 -6.97 11.08 -3.94
N PRO A 105 -7.23 12.00 -3.00
CA PRO A 105 -6.27 12.35 -1.95
C PRO A 105 -5.76 11.16 -1.11
N ASN A 106 -6.64 10.19 -0.81
CA ASN A 106 -6.27 9.01 -0.03
C ASN A 106 -5.29 8.07 -0.76
N ARG A 107 -5.18 8.15 -2.09
CA ARG A 107 -4.18 7.37 -2.85
C ARG A 107 -2.76 7.76 -2.50
N ARG A 108 -2.52 9.04 -2.18
CA ARG A 108 -1.18 9.56 -1.82
C ARG A 108 -0.53 8.70 -0.73
N ARG A 109 -1.30 8.37 0.31
CA ARG A 109 -0.84 7.57 1.45
C ARG A 109 -0.40 6.18 1.02
N PHE A 110 -1.19 5.52 0.18
CA PHE A 110 -0.86 4.20 -0.36
C PHE A 110 0.37 4.25 -1.26
N THR A 111 0.48 5.24 -2.14
CA THR A 111 1.67 5.44 -2.97
C THR A 111 2.93 5.57 -2.12
N ILE A 112 2.92 6.45 -1.11
CA ILE A 112 4.10 6.64 -0.24
C ILE A 112 4.46 5.34 0.48
N ALA A 113 3.47 4.62 1.02
CA ALA A 113 3.73 3.34 1.68
C ALA A 113 4.27 2.27 0.73
N HIS A 114 3.82 2.28 -0.53
CA HIS A 114 4.30 1.39 -1.57
C HIS A 114 5.76 1.69 -1.95
N GLU A 115 6.10 2.96 -2.22
CA GLU A 115 7.47 3.36 -2.51
C GLU A 115 8.40 3.15 -1.30
N LEU A 116 7.90 3.34 -0.07
CA LEU A 116 8.63 2.96 1.13
C LEU A 116 8.86 1.44 1.20
N GLY A 117 7.92 0.63 0.73
CA GLY A 117 8.12 -0.81 0.57
C GLY A 117 9.30 -1.13 -0.36
N HIS A 118 9.37 -0.47 -1.51
CA HIS A 118 10.53 -0.57 -2.40
C HIS A 118 11.83 -0.15 -1.72
N TRP A 119 11.81 0.94 -0.94
CA TRP A 119 13.00 1.37 -0.20
C TRP A 119 13.46 0.31 0.81
N VAL A 120 12.53 -0.27 1.58
CA VAL A 120 12.84 -1.25 2.63
C VAL A 120 13.37 -2.56 2.07
N MET A 121 12.92 -2.97 0.88
CA MET A 121 13.11 -4.35 0.40
C MET A 121 13.90 -4.45 -0.91
N HIS A 122 13.90 -3.40 -1.73
CA HIS A 122 14.29 -3.48 -3.14
C HIS A 122 15.27 -2.37 -3.56
N ARG A 123 15.69 -1.48 -2.66
CA ARG A 123 16.54 -0.32 -3.00
C ARG A 123 17.85 -0.66 -3.70
N ASP A 124 18.43 -1.84 -3.41
CA ASP A 124 19.70 -2.28 -3.99
C ASP A 124 19.51 -2.91 -5.39
N ASN A 125 18.27 -2.98 -5.89
CA ASN A 125 17.93 -3.63 -7.15
C ASN A 125 17.18 -2.66 -8.09
N MET A 126 17.96 -1.95 -8.91
CA MET A 126 17.51 -0.82 -9.73
C MET A 126 16.41 -1.14 -10.77
N SER A 127 16.16 -2.41 -11.09
CA SER A 127 15.11 -2.78 -12.05
C SER A 127 13.67 -2.64 -11.53
N TYR A 128 13.49 -2.47 -10.21
CA TYR A 128 12.18 -2.59 -9.55
C TYR A 128 11.58 -1.28 -9.03
N LEU A 129 12.23 -0.14 -9.23
CA LEU A 129 11.88 1.11 -8.53
C LEU A 129 10.80 1.94 -9.26
N ARG A 130 9.82 1.29 -9.91
CA ARG A 130 8.89 1.99 -10.82
C ARG A 130 7.45 1.50 -10.67
N SER A 131 6.70 2.16 -9.81
CA SER A 131 5.32 1.76 -9.49
C SER A 131 4.30 2.30 -10.48
N ARG A 132 3.69 1.38 -11.23
CA ARG A 132 2.59 1.69 -12.18
C ARG A 132 1.27 1.83 -11.43
N SER A 133 0.36 2.67 -11.91
CA SER A 133 -1.01 2.73 -11.37
C SER A 133 -1.74 1.38 -11.57
N ALA A 134 -1.65 0.51 -10.57
CA ALA A 134 -2.50 -0.66 -10.43
C ALA A 134 -3.81 -0.24 -9.77
N ASP A 135 -4.65 0.53 -10.47
CA ASP A 135 -6.06 0.66 -10.08
C ASP A 135 -6.86 -0.53 -10.64
N PRO A 136 -7.33 -1.47 -9.79
CA PRO A 136 -8.15 -2.59 -10.24
C PRO A 136 -9.62 -2.22 -10.43
N ALA A 137 -10.05 -1.00 -10.08
CA ALA A 137 -11.41 -0.52 -10.39
C ALA A 137 -11.60 -0.19 -11.88
N ILE A 138 -10.51 -0.18 -12.66
CA ILE A 138 -10.54 -0.04 -14.11
C ILE A 138 -10.21 -1.43 -14.68
N PRO A 139 -11.10 -2.06 -15.47
CA PRO A 139 -10.76 -3.25 -16.25
C PRO A 139 -9.64 -2.86 -17.21
N GLN A 140 -8.43 -3.27 -16.87
CA GLN A 140 -7.28 -3.00 -17.69
C GLN A 140 -7.16 -4.17 -18.68
N ILE A 141 -6.93 -3.90 -19.97
CA ILE A 141 -6.74 -4.92 -21.01
C ILE A 141 -5.33 -4.71 -21.59
N THR A 142 -4.56 -5.77 -21.79
CA THR A 142 -3.26 -5.67 -22.50
C THR A 142 -3.47 -5.39 -23.99
N ALA A 143 -2.40 -5.03 -24.71
CA ALA A 143 -2.46 -4.88 -26.17
C ALA A 143 -2.87 -6.19 -26.87
N GLU A 144 -2.69 -7.33 -26.19
CA GLU A 144 -3.03 -8.68 -26.62
C GLU A 144 -4.44 -9.13 -26.17
N GLY A 145 -5.23 -8.26 -25.54
CA GLY A 145 -6.61 -8.57 -25.18
C GLY A 145 -6.79 -9.34 -23.87
N GLU A 146 -5.72 -9.55 -23.08
CA GLU A 146 -5.83 -10.19 -21.78
C GLU A 146 -6.29 -9.19 -20.71
N SER A 147 -7.24 -9.60 -19.86
CA SER A 147 -7.58 -8.81 -18.67
C SER A 147 -6.34 -8.73 -17.78
N LEU A 148 -5.89 -7.51 -17.44
CA LEU A 148 -4.77 -7.27 -16.51
C LEU A 148 -5.07 -7.79 -15.09
N ALA A 149 -6.32 -8.18 -14.80
CA ALA A 149 -6.65 -8.97 -13.62
C ALA A 149 -6.00 -10.37 -13.63
N LEU A 150 -5.64 -10.90 -14.81
CA LEU A 150 -4.92 -12.16 -15.03
C LEU A 150 -3.39 -11.97 -15.16
N VAL A 151 -2.91 -10.75 -15.37
CA VAL A 151 -1.47 -10.47 -15.49
C VAL A 151 -0.82 -10.54 -14.11
N ARG A 152 0.16 -11.43 -13.94
CA ARG A 152 0.97 -11.45 -12.72
C ARG A 152 1.84 -10.20 -12.64
N LEU A 153 1.77 -9.51 -11.52
CA LEU A 153 2.71 -8.44 -11.19
C LEU A 153 4.12 -9.03 -10.99
N PRO A 154 5.19 -8.28 -11.29
CA PRO A 154 6.52 -8.58 -10.77
C PRO A 154 6.46 -8.78 -9.24
N ILE A 155 7.23 -9.74 -8.72
CA ILE A 155 7.20 -10.10 -7.30
C ILE A 155 7.45 -8.87 -6.42
N ALA A 156 8.41 -8.02 -6.75
CA ALA A 156 8.73 -6.80 -5.99
C ALA A 156 7.54 -5.81 -5.89
N GLU A 157 6.74 -5.66 -6.96
CA GLU A 157 5.54 -4.80 -6.94
C GLU A 157 4.45 -5.41 -6.05
N ALA A 158 4.31 -6.74 -6.08
CA ALA A 158 3.36 -7.46 -5.22
C ALA A 158 3.79 -7.39 -3.74
N GLU A 159 5.08 -7.54 -3.45
CA GLU A 159 5.67 -7.37 -2.12
C GLU A 159 5.49 -5.94 -1.60
N ALA A 160 5.79 -4.92 -2.41
CA ALA A 160 5.57 -3.52 -2.05
C ALA A 160 4.08 -3.21 -1.77
N ASN A 161 3.16 -3.77 -2.57
CA ASN A 161 1.73 -3.66 -2.32
C ASN A 161 1.28 -4.34 -1.02
N ALA A 162 1.75 -5.55 -0.75
CA ALA A 162 1.43 -6.29 0.46
C ALA A 162 1.99 -5.58 1.70
N PHE A 163 3.23 -5.08 1.63
CA PHE A 163 3.85 -4.27 2.67
C PHE A 163 3.06 -2.98 2.93
N ALA A 164 2.73 -2.22 1.88
CA ALA A 164 1.96 -0.97 2.00
C ALA A 164 0.59 -1.20 2.66
N ALA A 165 -0.11 -2.26 2.24
CA ALA A 165 -1.38 -2.64 2.83
C ALA A 165 -1.23 -3.01 4.31
N ALA A 166 -0.24 -3.84 4.67
CA ALA A 166 -0.01 -4.22 6.06
C ALA A 166 0.42 -3.03 6.94
N LEU A 167 1.22 -2.10 6.39
CA LEU A 167 1.69 -0.92 7.09
C LEU A 167 0.57 0.09 7.37
N LEU A 168 -0.28 0.38 6.37
CA LEU A 168 -1.36 1.36 6.51
C LEU A 168 -2.61 0.79 7.17
N LEU A 169 -2.81 -0.53 7.09
CA LEU A 169 -3.96 -1.26 7.62
C LEU A 169 -3.47 -2.42 8.52
N PRO A 170 -2.88 -2.10 9.69
CA PRO A 170 -2.32 -3.12 10.58
C PRO A 170 -3.42 -4.05 11.06
N ALA A 171 -3.19 -5.37 11.03
CA ALA A 171 -4.22 -6.35 11.40
C ALA A 171 -4.73 -6.14 12.84
N ALA A 172 -3.81 -5.82 13.76
CA ALA A 172 -4.12 -5.51 15.15
C ALA A 172 -5.12 -4.34 15.34
N LEU A 173 -5.19 -3.42 14.37
CA LEU A 173 -6.12 -2.28 14.39
C LEU A 173 -7.34 -2.54 13.51
N LEU A 174 -7.15 -3.16 12.34
CA LEU A 174 -8.22 -3.36 11.36
C LEU A 174 -9.23 -4.42 11.78
N ARG A 175 -8.79 -5.56 12.35
CA ARG A 175 -9.70 -6.62 12.77
C ARG A 175 -10.78 -6.15 13.76
N PRO A 176 -10.43 -5.55 14.91
CA PRO A 176 -11.45 -5.07 15.85
C PRO A 176 -12.34 -3.98 15.26
N ALA A 177 -11.81 -3.12 14.39
CA ALA A 177 -12.60 -2.10 13.71
C ALA A 177 -13.61 -2.72 12.73
N ALA A 178 -13.17 -3.71 11.94
CA ALA A 178 -14.02 -4.42 10.98
C ALA A 178 -15.13 -5.20 11.69
N ASP A 179 -14.80 -5.90 12.78
CA ASP A 179 -15.77 -6.64 13.58
C ASP A 179 -16.81 -5.70 14.21
N ALA A 180 -16.38 -4.54 14.71
CA ALA A 180 -17.27 -3.56 15.34
C ALA A 180 -18.28 -2.91 14.38
N CYS A 181 -17.95 -2.84 13.08
CA CYS A 181 -18.82 -2.23 12.06
C CYS A 181 -19.33 -3.24 11.02
N ASP A 182 -19.29 -4.55 11.30
CA ASP A 182 -19.72 -5.62 10.37
C ASP A 182 -19.12 -5.47 8.95
N CYS A 183 -17.81 -5.17 8.91
CA CYS A 183 -17.03 -4.93 7.69
C CYS A 183 -17.56 -3.81 6.78
N ASN A 184 -18.29 -2.83 7.32
CA ASN A 184 -18.74 -1.67 6.56
C ASN A 184 -17.55 -0.90 5.93
N ALA A 185 -17.39 -1.04 4.62
CA ALA A 185 -16.22 -0.53 3.91
C ALA A 185 -16.10 1.00 3.95
N THR A 186 -17.21 1.75 3.92
CA THR A 186 -17.20 3.21 4.02
C THR A 186 -16.61 3.67 5.36
N THR A 187 -17.11 3.09 6.46
CA THR A 187 -16.64 3.40 7.82
C THR A 187 -15.15 3.10 7.97
N LEU A 188 -14.69 1.96 7.45
CA LEU A 188 -13.29 1.58 7.53
C LEU A 188 -12.38 2.46 6.64
N VAL A 189 -12.82 2.78 5.43
CA VAL A 189 -12.06 3.65 4.51
C VAL A 189 -11.86 5.04 5.11
N GLU A 190 -12.90 5.59 5.74
CA GLU A 190 -12.83 6.87 6.46
C GLU A 190 -11.90 6.78 7.67
N ALA A 191 -12.08 5.78 8.55
CA ALA A 191 -11.30 5.64 9.77
C ALA A 191 -9.80 5.44 9.51
N PHE A 192 -9.42 4.70 8.46
CA PHE A 192 -8.02 4.42 8.12
C PHE A 192 -7.43 5.40 7.10
N ALA A 193 -8.21 6.35 6.60
CA ALA A 193 -7.85 7.24 5.50
C ALA A 193 -7.25 6.45 4.31
N SER A 194 -7.94 5.38 3.92
CA SER A 194 -7.50 4.43 2.89
C SER A 194 -8.28 4.62 1.59
N THR A 195 -8.02 3.75 0.61
CA THR A 195 -8.86 3.60 -0.57
C THR A 195 -9.74 2.37 -0.42
N TYR A 196 -10.90 2.37 -1.07
CA TYR A 196 -11.81 1.22 -1.07
C TYR A 196 -11.10 -0.07 -1.54
N GLY A 197 -10.36 0.01 -2.64
CA GLY A 197 -9.64 -1.14 -3.18
C GLY A 197 -8.58 -1.70 -2.24
N ALA A 198 -7.78 -0.85 -1.59
CA ALA A 198 -6.78 -1.31 -0.62
C ALA A 198 -7.45 -1.94 0.62
N MET A 199 -8.53 -1.33 1.12
CA MET A 199 -9.31 -1.86 2.25
C MET A 199 -9.89 -3.24 1.94
N GLN A 200 -10.60 -3.38 0.82
CA GLN A 200 -11.24 -4.63 0.41
C GLN A 200 -10.23 -5.77 0.27
N ARG A 201 -9.10 -5.52 -0.41
CA ARG A 201 -8.04 -6.53 -0.56
C ARG A 201 -7.44 -6.91 0.78
N ARG A 202 -7.22 -5.95 1.68
CA ARG A 202 -6.66 -6.23 3.00
C ARG A 202 -7.59 -7.09 3.84
N LEU A 203 -8.89 -6.80 3.85
CA LEU A 203 -9.89 -7.62 4.54
C LEU A 203 -9.87 -9.06 4.03
N ILE A 204 -9.83 -9.26 2.71
CA ILE A 204 -9.68 -10.60 2.10
C ILE A 204 -8.37 -11.28 2.55
N THR A 205 -7.24 -10.57 2.53
CA THR A 205 -5.94 -11.08 3.01
C THR A 205 -6.00 -11.53 4.48
N LEU A 206 -6.79 -10.84 5.31
CA LEU A 206 -6.98 -11.16 6.72
C LEU A 206 -8.03 -12.26 6.97
N GLY A 207 -8.67 -12.77 5.93
CA GLY A 207 -9.62 -13.89 6.00
C GLY A 207 -11.08 -13.47 6.17
N TYR A 208 -11.43 -12.21 5.96
CA TYR A 208 -12.83 -11.77 5.94
C TYR A 208 -13.49 -12.18 4.64
N ASP A 209 -14.67 -12.79 4.75
CA ASP A 209 -15.53 -13.04 3.62
C ASP A 209 -16.37 -11.79 3.35
N LEU A 210 -16.07 -11.13 2.24
CA LEU A 210 -16.81 -9.99 1.76
C LEU A 210 -17.81 -10.50 0.73
N GLU A 211 -18.79 -11.31 1.17
CA GLU A 211 -19.96 -11.58 0.35
C GLU A 211 -20.52 -10.23 -0.13
N ASP A 212 -20.99 -10.16 -1.39
CA ASP A 212 -21.57 -8.96 -1.99
C ASP A 212 -22.77 -8.47 -1.15
N LYS A 213 -22.50 -7.67 -0.11
CA LYS A 213 -23.49 -6.85 0.60
C LYS A 213 -23.84 -5.62 -0.25
N THR A 214 -23.89 -5.77 -1.57
CA THR A 214 -24.51 -4.82 -2.51
C THR A 214 -26.00 -5.10 -2.61
N THR A 215 -26.71 -5.11 -1.48
CA THR A 215 -28.18 -5.04 -1.49
C THR A 215 -28.68 -4.49 -0.17
N ASN A 216 -28.79 -3.17 -0.09
CA ASN A 216 -30.02 -2.49 0.33
C ASN A 216 -30.04 -1.05 -0.16
#